data_AF-A0A1F7QG38-F1
#
_entry.id   AF-A0A1F7QG38-F1
#
_cell.length_a   1.000
_cell.length_b   1.000
_cell.length_c   1.000
_cell.angle_alpha   90.00
_cell.angle_beta   90.00
_cell.angle_gamma   90.00
#
_symmetry.space_group_name_H-M   'P 1'
#
loop_
_entity.id
_entity.type
_entity.pdbx_description
1 polymer ?
#
loop_
_entity_poly.entity_id
_entity_poly.type
_entity_poly.pdbx_seq_one_letter_code
_entity_poly.pdbx_strand_id
1 'polypeptide(L)'
;MNDRVVSINGVPIRLTSERWMHIVEHHDDLAGHYHDVLETVRDPDAVYDGDAGELLALSSRYAPRSLVVAYRELSRTDGFVITAFFTTRLRQIERRRLAWKRPS
;
A
#
# COMPACT_ATOMS: atom_id res chain seq x y z
N MET A 1 -13.43 -7.55 -9.24
CA MET A 1 -12.03 -7.48 -8.76
C MET A 1 -11.95 -8.00 -7.34
N ASN A 2 -11.26 -9.12 -7.09
CA ASN A 2 -11.08 -9.64 -5.73
C ASN A 2 -9.75 -10.35 -5.64
N ASP A 3 -8.69 -9.59 -5.89
CA ASP A 3 -7.37 -10.15 -6.07
C ASP A 3 -6.58 -10.10 -4.76
N ARG A 4 -5.57 -10.96 -4.71
CA ARG A 4 -4.65 -11.10 -3.59
C ARG A 4 -3.23 -11.02 -4.10
N VAL A 5 -2.38 -10.45 -3.26
CA VAL A 5 -0.95 -10.39 -3.51
C VAL A 5 -0.19 -10.67 -2.22
N VAL A 6 1.02 -11.19 -2.31
CA VAL A 6 1.82 -11.52 -1.13
C VAL A 6 2.67 -10.30 -0.76
N SER A 7 2.61 -9.85 0.50
CA SER A 7 3.45 -8.77 1.02
C SER A 7 4.91 -9.19 1.16
N ILE A 8 5.78 -8.22 1.49
CA ILE A 8 7.19 -8.48 1.82
C ILE A 8 7.39 -9.46 2.99
N ASN A 9 6.39 -9.64 3.85
CA ASN A 9 6.43 -10.56 4.99
C ASN A 9 5.88 -11.94 4.65
N GLY A 10 5.51 -12.19 3.39
CA GLY A 10 4.92 -13.46 2.97
C GLY A 10 3.42 -13.59 3.28
N VAL A 11 2.75 -12.49 3.67
CA VAL A 11 1.32 -12.52 4.03
C VAL A 11 0.44 -12.19 2.82
N PRO A 12 -0.58 -12.99 2.51
CA PRO A 12 -1.56 -12.66 1.48
C PRO A 12 -2.41 -11.44 1.88
N ILE A 13 -2.37 -10.39 1.06
CA ILE A 13 -3.14 -9.15 1.21
C ILE A 13 -4.21 -9.08 0.12
N ARG A 14 -5.48 -8.96 0.52
CA ARG A 14 -6.61 -8.84 -0.41
C ARG A 14 -7.01 -7.39 -0.69
N LEU A 15 -7.46 -7.14 -1.91
CA LEU A 15 -8.16 -5.92 -2.30
C LEU A 15 -9.50 -6.27 -2.95
N THR A 16 -10.59 -6.11 -2.21
CA THR A 16 -11.94 -6.42 -2.69
C THR A 16 -12.48 -5.31 -3.57
N SER A 17 -13.48 -5.60 -4.42
CA SER A 17 -14.14 -4.59 -5.26
C SER A 17 -14.79 -3.49 -4.41
N GLU A 18 -15.46 -3.87 -3.33
CA GLU A 18 -16.07 -2.91 -2.38
C GLU A 18 -15.04 -1.97 -1.79
N ARG A 19 -13.90 -2.50 -1.32
CA ARG A 19 -12.82 -1.68 -0.77
C ARG A 19 -12.20 -0.79 -1.85
N TRP A 20 -12.03 -1.30 -3.07
CA TRP A 20 -11.53 -0.52 -4.18
C TRP A 20 -12.44 0.66 -4.53
N MET A 21 -13.75 0.43 -4.61
CA MET A 21 -14.72 1.50 -4.87
C MET A 21 -14.62 2.60 -3.80
N HIS A 22 -14.58 2.22 -2.52
CA HIS A 22 -14.44 3.18 -1.43
C HIS A 22 -13.10 3.96 -1.48
N ILE A 23 -12.00 3.33 -1.91
CA ILE A 23 -10.71 4.03 -2.10
C ILE A 23 -10.85 5.09 -3.19
N VAL A 24 -11.38 4.72 -4.36
CA VAL A 24 -11.48 5.64 -5.51
C VAL A 24 -12.53 6.74 -5.27
N GLU A 25 -13.56 6.49 -4.46
CA GLU A 25 -14.51 7.53 -4.04
C GLU A 25 -13.84 8.68 -3.26
N HIS A 26 -12.80 8.38 -2.47
CA HIS A 26 -12.05 9.38 -1.72
C HIS A 26 -10.76 9.84 -2.41
N HIS A 27 -10.26 9.04 -3.35
CA HIS A 27 -9.01 9.25 -4.10
C HIS A 27 -9.28 8.97 -5.59
N ASP A 28 -9.99 9.88 -6.23
CA ASP A 28 -10.41 9.77 -7.63
C ASP A 28 -9.22 9.64 -8.59
N ASP A 29 -8.08 10.22 -8.22
CA ASP A 29 -6.81 10.10 -8.93
C ASP A 29 -6.20 8.69 -8.93
N LEU A 30 -6.77 7.75 -8.19
CA LEU A 30 -6.45 6.31 -8.27
C LEU A 30 -7.29 5.54 -9.28
N ALA A 31 -8.26 6.16 -9.96
CA ALA A 31 -9.02 5.47 -11.00
C ALA A 31 -8.07 4.89 -12.07
N GLY A 32 -8.18 3.57 -12.31
CA GLY A 32 -7.29 2.83 -13.21
C GLY A 32 -6.03 2.23 -12.57
N HIS A 33 -5.70 2.58 -11.33
CA HIS A 33 -4.50 2.13 -10.62
C HIS A 33 -4.71 0.89 -9.72
N TYR A 34 -5.75 0.09 -9.97
CA TYR A 34 -6.07 -1.09 -9.15
C TYR A 34 -4.88 -2.06 -9.05
N HIS A 35 -4.23 -2.35 -10.18
CA HIS A 35 -3.09 -3.26 -10.21
C HIS A 35 -1.85 -2.65 -9.56
N ASP A 36 -1.65 -1.34 -9.68
CA ASP A 36 -0.52 -0.64 -9.08
C ASP A 36 -0.56 -0.65 -7.55
N VAL A 37 -1.77 -0.59 -6.97
CA VAL A 37 -1.98 -0.74 -5.53
C VAL A 37 -1.55 -2.13 -5.07
N LEU A 38 -1.95 -3.18 -5.78
CA LEU A 38 -1.54 -4.55 -5.48
C LEU A 38 -0.03 -4.74 -5.69
N GLU A 39 0.51 -4.22 -6.78
CA GLU A 39 1.94 -4.31 -7.06
C GLU A 39 2.76 -3.59 -5.99
N THR A 40 2.30 -2.43 -5.50
CA THR A 40 3.00 -1.67 -4.44
C THR A 40 3.05 -2.45 -3.13
N VAL A 41 2.02 -3.25 -2.81
CA VAL A 41 2.07 -4.15 -1.64
C VAL A 41 3.07 -5.29 -1.84
N ARG A 42 3.14 -5.83 -3.07
CA ARG A 42 4.03 -6.96 -3.43
C ARG A 42 5.50 -6.57 -3.46
N ASP A 43 5.77 -5.46 -4.12
CA ASP A 43 7.10 -5.00 -4.49
C ASP A 43 7.22 -3.48 -4.23
N PRO A 44 7.18 -3.06 -2.95
CA PRO A 44 7.41 -1.67 -2.58
C PRO A 44 8.89 -1.28 -2.72
N ASP A 45 9.14 0.03 -2.79
CA ASP A 45 10.48 0.59 -2.57
C ASP A 45 10.84 0.62 -1.08
N ALA A 46 9.86 0.89 -0.23
CA ALA A 46 9.99 0.91 1.22
C ALA A 46 8.65 0.60 1.91
N VAL A 47 8.74 0.07 3.13
CA VAL A 47 7.59 -0.14 4.01
C VAL A 47 7.87 0.52 5.35
N TYR A 48 6.93 1.35 5.80
CA TYR A 48 6.96 2.03 7.09
C TYR A 48 5.83 1.52 7.99
N ASP A 49 6.01 1.66 9.29
CA ASP A 49 4.91 1.42 10.23
C ASP A 49 3.89 2.57 10.19
N GLY A 50 2.61 2.20 10.20
CA GLY A 50 1.49 3.06 10.51
C GLY A 50 1.38 3.40 12.00
N ASP A 51 0.32 4.11 12.36
CA ASP A 51 0.09 4.53 13.75
C ASP A 51 -0.71 3.49 14.55
N ALA A 52 -1.48 2.64 13.87
CA ALA A 52 -2.39 1.68 14.50
C ALA A 52 -2.21 0.23 13.99
N GLY A 53 -0.95 -0.13 13.68
CA GLY A 53 -0.55 -1.48 13.27
C GLY A 53 -0.75 -1.78 11.79
N GLU A 54 -1.08 -0.78 10.98
CA GLU A 54 -0.95 -0.84 9.52
C GLU A 54 0.50 -0.70 9.06
N LEU A 55 0.77 -1.18 7.86
CA LEU A 55 2.02 -1.00 7.13
C LEU A 55 1.75 -0.07 5.94
N LEU A 56 2.70 0.83 5.68
CA LEU A 56 2.64 1.81 4.61
C LEU A 56 3.68 1.42 3.54
N ALA A 57 3.22 0.71 2.50
CA ALA A 57 4.03 0.40 1.33
C ALA A 57 4.12 1.62 0.41
N LEU A 58 5.33 1.96 -0.02
CA LEU A 58 5.62 3.11 -0.86
C LEU A 58 6.16 2.66 -2.21
N SER A 59 5.66 3.26 -3.29
CA SER A 59 6.19 3.14 -4.64
C SER A 59 6.45 4.51 -5.25
N SER A 60 7.69 4.74 -5.67
CA SER A 60 8.19 5.96 -6.30
C SER A 60 8.09 5.95 -7.83
N ARG A 61 7.48 4.90 -8.42
CA ARG A 61 7.28 4.73 -9.87
C ARG A 61 6.54 5.88 -10.55
N TYR A 62 5.79 6.67 -9.77
CA TYR A 62 4.90 7.74 -10.24
C TYR A 62 5.46 9.15 -10.03
N ALA A 63 6.78 9.30 -10.01
CA ALA A 63 7.46 10.57 -9.77
C ALA A 63 6.85 11.72 -10.61
N PRO A 64 6.61 12.90 -10.01
CA PRO A 64 7.09 13.34 -8.70
C PRO A 64 6.22 12.88 -7.51
N ARG A 65 5.11 12.17 -7.76
CA ARG A 65 4.25 11.62 -6.69
C ARG A 65 4.72 10.21 -6.34
N SER A 66 4.46 9.80 -5.11
CA SER A 66 4.59 8.40 -4.71
C SER A 66 3.22 7.84 -4.43
N LEU A 67 3.01 6.58 -4.83
CA LEU A 67 1.85 5.81 -4.44
C LEU A 67 2.14 5.22 -3.05
N VAL A 68 1.24 5.47 -2.11
CA VAL A 68 1.30 4.92 -0.76
C VAL A 68 0.10 4.01 -0.57
N VAL A 69 0.34 2.78 -0.14
CA VAL A 69 -0.70 1.79 0.15
C VAL A 69 -0.62 1.42 1.62
N ALA A 70 -1.69 1.73 2.36
CA ALA A 70 -1.85 1.32 3.75
C ALA A 70 -2.56 -0.03 3.80
N TYR A 71 -1.95 -1.04 4.40
CA TYR A 71 -2.50 -2.39 4.53
C TYR A 71 -2.23 -2.98 5.90
N ARG A 72 -3.00 -4.00 6.29
CA ARG A 72 -2.80 -4.75 7.53
C ARG A 72 -2.62 -6.22 7.25
N GLU A 73 -1.69 -6.82 7.99
CA GLU A 73 -1.52 -8.26 8.11
C GLU A 73 -2.26 -8.70 9.38
N LEU A 74 -3.33 -9.49 9.22
CA LEU A 74 -4.13 -9.98 10.35
C LEU A 74 -3.59 -11.30 10.90
N SER A 75 -3.03 -12.12 10.00
CA SER A 75 -2.44 -13.41 10.32
C SER A 75 -1.40 -13.76 9.25
N ARG A 76 -0.80 -14.95 9.34
CA ARG A 76 0.11 -15.45 8.29
C ARG A 76 -0.58 -15.72 6.95
N THR A 77 -1.91 -15.80 6.92
CA THR A 77 -2.67 -16.22 5.73
C THR A 77 -3.75 -15.21 5.32
N ASP A 78 -3.88 -14.09 6.02
CA ASP A 78 -4.87 -13.06 5.70
C ASP A 78 -4.40 -11.66 6.11
N GLY A 79 -4.77 -10.71 5.26
CA GLY A 79 -4.53 -9.29 5.39
C GLY A 79 -5.32 -8.56 4.32
N PHE A 80 -5.41 -7.24 4.43
CA PHE A 80 -6.23 -6.43 3.54
C PHE A 80 -5.68 -5.02 3.36
N VAL A 81 -5.95 -4.44 2.19
CA VAL A 81 -5.71 -3.02 1.95
C VAL A 81 -6.75 -2.18 2.69
N ILE A 82 -6.29 -1.18 3.44
CA ILE A 82 -7.13 -0.21 4.14
C ILE A 82 -7.46 0.94 3.19
N THR A 83 -6.43 1.58 2.66
CA THR A 83 -6.53 2.70 1.72
C THR A 83 -5.26 2.80 0.86
N ALA A 84 -5.32 3.59 -0.20
CA ALA A 84 -4.17 4.00 -0.98
C ALA A 84 -4.33 5.46 -1.40
N PHE A 85 -3.24 6.17 -1.64
CA PHE A 85 -3.27 7.54 -2.14
C PHE A 85 -1.94 7.94 -2.78
N PHE A 86 -1.99 8.90 -3.71
CA PHE A 86 -0.80 9.58 -4.19
C PHE A 86 -0.41 10.75 -3.27
N THR A 87 0.90 10.96 -3.08
CA THR A 87 1.40 12.13 -2.34
C THR A 87 2.78 12.54 -2.81
N THR A 88 3.06 13.85 -2.76
CA THR A 88 4.43 14.40 -2.86
C THR A 88 5.06 14.65 -1.49
N ARG A 89 4.28 14.53 -0.40
CA ARG A 89 4.67 14.91 0.96
C ARG A 89 5.20 13.73 1.75
N LEU A 90 6.28 13.10 1.25
CA LEU A 90 6.86 11.90 1.88
C LEU A 90 7.47 12.13 3.26
N ARG A 91 7.87 13.36 3.58
CA ARG A 91 8.52 13.70 4.87
C ARG A 91 7.75 13.21 6.10
N GLN A 92 6.43 13.19 6.06
CA GLN A 92 5.62 12.71 7.19
C GLN A 92 5.68 11.18 7.32
N ILE A 93 5.79 10.47 6.19
CA ILE A 93 5.90 9.00 6.15
C ILE A 93 7.32 8.59 6.54
N GLU A 94 8.34 9.27 6.00
CA GLU A 94 9.75 8.97 6.26
C GLU A 94 10.16 9.17 7.74
N ARG A 95 9.39 9.94 8.51
CA ARG A 95 9.59 10.10 9.96
C ARG A 95 9.09 8.92 10.79
N ARG A 96 8.32 8.01 10.19
CA ARG A 96 7.81 6.79 10.84
C ARG A 96 8.92 5.74 10.90
N ARG A 97 8.74 4.70 11.72
CA ARG A 97 9.70 3.59 11.78
C ARG A 97 9.76 2.91 10.41
N LEU A 98 10.95 2.81 9.84
CA LEU A 98 11.19 2.03 8.64
C LEU A 98 11.14 0.55 8.99
N ALA A 99 10.14 -0.16 8.51
CA ALA A 99 9.97 -1.60 8.72
C ALA A 99 10.83 -2.41 7.75
N TRP A 100 10.94 -1.94 6.51
CA TRP A 100 11.72 -2.58 5.45
C TRP A 100 12.04 -1.60 4.34
N LYS A 101 13.15 -1.83 3.63
CA LYS A 101 13.53 -1.08 2.44
C LYS A 101 14.07 -2.04 1.39
N ARG A 102 13.74 -1.79 0.12
CA ARG A 102 14.27 -2.56 -1.00
C ARG A 102 15.81 -2.57 -0.95
N PRO A 103 16.44 -3.75 -0.96
CA PRO A 103 17.89 -3.85 -1.10
C PRO A 103 18.29 -3.24 -2.44
N SER A 104 19.23 -2.30 -2.41
CA SER A 104 19.85 -1.67 -3.57
C SER A 104 20.89 -2.58 -4.22
#